data_AF-A0AAV0IS47-F1
#
_entry.id   AF-A0AAV0IS47-F1
#
_cell.length_a   1.000
_cell.length_b   1.000
_cell.length_c   1.000
_cell.angle_alpha   90.00
_cell.angle_beta   90.00
_cell.angle_gamma   90.00
#
_symmetry.space_group_name_H-M   'P 1'
#
loop_
_entity.id
_entity.type
_entity.pdbx_description
1 polymer ?
#
loop_
_entity_poly.entity_id
_entity_poly.type
_entity_poly.pdbx_seq_one_letter_code
_entity_poly.pdbx_strand_id
1 'polypeptide(L)'
;MWFRNPFPHFHKDADFQIACDQYTDRRNRPNGGFTFVRSNVRTLQFYRFWYHARHSFPGMHDQDVLNKIKFDPFLDAIGLKVRFLDTAYFGGFCEPARNLNWACTMHANCCVGLGHKIHDLNVVLGDWKHYMSLPADSRGSASLTWRAPQRCRYVSGVDFRSCSEFCLFF
;
A
#
# COMPACT_ATOMS: atom_id res chain seq x y z
N MET A 1 -3.56 -0.54 9.02
CA MET A 1 -4.12 0.44 10.00
C MET A 1 -4.51 1.71 9.29
N TRP A 2 -5.57 2.37 9.76
CA TRP A 2 -6.13 3.60 9.18
C TRP A 2 -6.19 4.67 10.27
N PHE A 3 -5.59 5.83 10.03
CA PHE A 3 -5.36 6.88 11.03
C PHE A 3 -6.08 8.19 10.71
N ARG A 4 -6.17 8.55 9.42
CA ARG A 4 -6.72 9.83 8.96
C ARG A 4 -7.56 9.67 7.72
N ASN A 5 -8.34 10.69 7.39
CA ASN A 5 -9.08 10.75 6.15
C ASN A 5 -8.11 10.75 4.94
N PRO A 6 -8.09 9.71 4.08
CA PRO A 6 -7.18 9.63 2.95
C PRO A 6 -7.71 10.39 1.71
N PHE A 7 -9.00 10.72 1.66
CA PHE A 7 -9.64 11.32 0.48
C PHE A 7 -8.97 12.61 0.00
N PRO A 8 -8.47 13.52 0.86
CA PRO A 8 -7.73 14.70 0.42
C PRO A 8 -6.45 14.39 -0.37
N HIS A 9 -5.89 13.19 -0.21
CA HIS A 9 -4.63 12.76 -0.83
C HIS A 9 -4.83 11.88 -2.07
N PHE A 10 -6.08 11.66 -2.49
CA PHE A 10 -6.36 10.92 -3.72
C PHE A 10 -6.29 11.81 -4.96
N HIS A 11 -5.77 11.23 -6.05
CA HIS A 11 -5.76 11.87 -7.36
C HIS A 11 -7.17 11.87 -7.97
N LYS A 12 -7.75 13.06 -8.18
CA LYS A 12 -9.11 13.22 -8.74
C LYS A 12 -9.26 12.69 -10.17
N ASP A 13 -8.17 12.72 -10.93
CA ASP A 13 -8.10 12.29 -12.33
C ASP A 13 -7.85 10.79 -12.49
N ALA A 14 -7.57 10.05 -11.41
CA ALA A 14 -7.22 8.64 -11.48
C ALA A 14 -8.45 7.71 -11.40
N ASP A 15 -8.40 6.62 -12.15
CA ASP A 15 -9.39 5.55 -12.14
C ASP A 15 -9.08 4.51 -11.07
N PHE A 16 -7.81 4.14 -10.96
CA PHE A 16 -7.29 3.12 -10.05
C PHE A 16 -6.06 3.64 -9.33
N GLN A 17 -6.07 3.61 -8.00
CA GLN A 17 -4.95 4.08 -7.18
C GLN A 17 -4.59 3.02 -6.16
N ILE A 18 -3.32 2.67 -6.07
CA ILE A 18 -2.84 1.58 -5.22
C ILE A 18 -1.59 1.99 -4.45
N ALA A 19 -1.45 1.49 -3.22
CA ALA A 19 -0.22 1.62 -2.45
C ALA A 19 0.96 0.94 -3.16
N CYS A 20 2.18 1.22 -2.73
CA CYS A 20 3.38 0.60 -3.28
C CYS A 20 4.43 0.38 -2.20
N ASP A 21 5.34 -0.56 -2.46
CA ASP A 21 6.44 -0.85 -1.53
C ASP A 21 7.58 0.16 -1.63
N GLN A 22 7.70 0.80 -2.80
CA GLN A 22 8.69 1.82 -3.10
C GLN A 22 8.07 2.95 -3.92
N TYR A 23 8.10 4.18 -3.40
CA TYR A 23 7.59 5.36 -4.08
C TYR A 23 8.72 6.14 -4.76
N THR A 24 9.01 5.79 -6.02
CA THR A 24 10.03 6.46 -6.84
C THR A 24 9.42 7.13 -8.08
N ASP A 25 8.58 6.42 -8.85
CA ASP A 25 7.99 6.90 -10.10
C ASP A 25 6.90 5.96 -10.69
N ARG A 26 6.67 5.98 -12.01
CA ARG A 26 5.71 5.10 -12.71
C ARG A 26 6.04 3.60 -12.62
N ARG A 27 7.25 3.21 -12.21
CA ARG A 27 7.68 1.81 -12.12
C ARG A 27 7.44 1.19 -10.74
N ASN A 28 6.87 1.94 -9.80
CA ASN A 28 6.55 1.47 -8.45
C ASN A 28 5.89 0.08 -8.47
N ARG A 29 6.31 -0.78 -7.54
CA ARG A 29 5.72 -2.11 -7.38
C ARG A 29 4.40 -1.95 -6.64
N PRO A 30 3.24 -2.29 -7.27
CA PRO A 30 1.94 -2.17 -6.61
C PRO A 30 1.93 -3.03 -5.36
N ASN A 31 1.25 -2.57 -4.30
CA ASN A 31 1.00 -3.30 -3.08
C ASN A 31 -0.50 -3.30 -2.74
N GLY A 32 -1.07 -4.50 -2.61
CA GLY A 32 -2.51 -4.70 -2.40
C GLY A 32 -3.03 -4.25 -1.03
N GLY A 33 -2.18 -3.75 -0.13
CA GLY A 33 -2.58 -3.35 1.22
C GLY A 33 -3.52 -2.15 1.31
N PHE A 34 -3.58 -1.32 0.26
CA PHE A 34 -4.55 -0.25 0.16
C PHE A 34 -4.80 0.10 -1.32
N THR A 35 -6.08 0.17 -1.70
CA THR A 35 -6.50 0.55 -3.04
C THR A 35 -7.71 1.46 -2.97
N PHE A 36 -7.75 2.50 -3.80
CA PHE A 36 -8.94 3.33 -4.04
C PHE A 36 -9.27 3.31 -5.54
N VAL A 37 -10.52 2.97 -5.87
CA VAL A 37 -10.95 2.79 -7.26
C VAL A 37 -12.25 3.54 -7.51
N ARG A 38 -12.30 4.27 -8.63
CA ARG A 38 -13.53 4.91 -9.10
C ARG A 38 -14.29 3.92 -9.98
N SER A 39 -15.56 3.69 -9.67
CA SER A 39 -16.41 2.84 -10.50
C SER A 39 -16.69 3.52 -11.84
N ASN A 40 -16.23 2.91 -12.93
CA ASN A 40 -16.50 3.31 -14.30
C ASN A 40 -16.23 2.16 -15.28
N VAL A 41 -16.51 2.37 -16.57
CA VAL A 41 -16.35 1.34 -17.60
C VAL A 41 -14.90 0.87 -17.73
N ARG A 42 -13.92 1.77 -17.57
CA ARG A 42 -12.49 1.42 -17.67
C ARG A 42 -12.05 0.53 -16.52
N THR A 43 -12.47 0.85 -15.28
CA THR A 43 -12.13 0.03 -14.11
C THR A 43 -12.81 -1.33 -14.15
N LEU A 44 -14.03 -1.42 -14.69
CA LEU A 44 -14.69 -2.71 -14.94
C LEU A 44 -13.91 -3.57 -15.96
N GLN A 45 -13.48 -2.98 -17.08
CA GLN A 45 -12.67 -3.67 -18.09
C GLN A 45 -11.33 -4.11 -17.51
N PHE A 46 -10.68 -3.24 -16.75
CA PHE A 46 -9.42 -3.52 -16.08
C PHE A 46 -9.53 -4.69 -15.09
N TYR A 47 -10.54 -4.72 -14.21
CA TYR A 47 -10.70 -5.82 -13.27
C TYR A 47 -10.95 -7.17 -13.97
N ARG A 48 -11.73 -7.19 -15.05
CA ARG A 48 -11.91 -8.42 -15.86
C ARG A 48 -10.58 -8.87 -16.46
N PHE A 49 -9.82 -7.94 -17.05
CA PHE A 49 -8.50 -8.24 -17.61
C PHE A 49 -7.54 -8.76 -16.56
N TRP A 50 -7.43 -8.09 -15.40
CA TRP A 50 -6.57 -8.51 -14.30
C TRP A 50 -6.97 -9.88 -13.74
N TYR A 51 -8.26 -10.11 -13.54
CA TYR A 51 -8.76 -11.41 -13.10
C TYR A 51 -8.40 -12.52 -14.11
N HIS A 52 -8.58 -12.29 -15.41
CA HIS A 52 -8.24 -13.29 -16.42
C HIS A 52 -6.72 -13.50 -16.58
N ALA A 53 -5.91 -12.47 -16.33
CA ALA A 53 -4.45 -12.57 -16.42
C ALA A 53 -3.89 -13.66 -15.50
N ARG A 54 -4.56 -14.00 -14.39
CA ARG A 54 -4.16 -15.10 -13.50
C ARG A 54 -3.96 -16.44 -14.22
N HIS A 55 -4.69 -16.68 -15.32
CA HIS A 55 -4.55 -17.90 -16.12
C HIS A 55 -3.23 -17.95 -16.90
N SER A 56 -2.65 -16.80 -17.22
CA SER A 56 -1.34 -16.69 -17.89
C SER A 56 -0.17 -16.76 -16.90
N PHE A 57 -0.44 -16.60 -15.61
CA PHE A 57 0.55 -16.53 -14.53
C PHE A 57 0.18 -17.48 -13.37
N PRO A 58 0.11 -18.80 -13.60
CA PRO A 58 -0.30 -19.75 -12.58
C PRO A 58 0.67 -19.74 -11.38
N GLY A 59 0.11 -19.78 -10.18
CA GLY A 59 0.88 -19.78 -8.92
C GLY A 59 1.40 -18.40 -8.49
N MET A 60 1.17 -17.35 -9.26
CA MET A 60 1.49 -15.97 -8.84
C MET A 60 0.35 -15.36 -8.04
N HIS A 61 0.68 -14.51 -7.06
CA HIS A 61 -0.30 -13.75 -6.30
C HIS A 61 -0.83 -12.56 -7.12
N ASP A 62 -2.02 -12.05 -6.80
CA ASP A 62 -2.69 -10.99 -7.59
C ASP A 62 -1.82 -9.74 -7.76
N GLN A 63 -1.05 -9.38 -6.72
CA GLN A 63 -0.09 -8.27 -6.74
C GLN A 63 1.04 -8.49 -7.77
N ASP A 64 1.55 -9.71 -7.88
CA ASP A 64 2.60 -10.06 -8.84
C ASP A 64 2.06 -10.04 -10.26
N VAL A 65 0.85 -10.59 -10.45
CA VAL A 65 0.14 -10.55 -11.72
C VAL A 65 -0.08 -9.10 -12.14
N LEU A 66 -0.54 -8.23 -11.24
CA LEU A 66 -0.70 -6.81 -11.52
C LEU A 66 0.63 -6.17 -11.93
N ASN A 67 1.71 -6.50 -11.22
CA ASN A 67 3.04 -6.00 -11.55
C ASN A 67 3.55 -6.46 -12.92
N LYS A 68 3.09 -7.62 -13.43
CA LYS A 68 3.39 -8.10 -14.79
C LYS A 68 2.60 -7.38 -15.87
N ILE A 69 1.32 -7.08 -15.61
CA ILE A 69 0.39 -6.55 -16.62
C ILE A 69 0.20 -5.02 -16.57
N LYS A 70 0.77 -4.32 -15.57
CA LYS A 70 0.57 -2.86 -15.39
C LYS A 70 1.07 -1.98 -16.54
N PHE A 71 1.80 -2.53 -17.51
CA PHE A 71 2.24 -1.86 -18.74
C PHE A 71 1.70 -2.55 -20.00
N ASP A 72 0.68 -3.41 -19.86
CA ASP A 72 0.05 -4.05 -20.99
C ASP A 72 -0.63 -3.00 -21.89
N PRO A 73 -0.44 -3.05 -23.23
CA PRO A 73 -1.07 -2.11 -24.16
C PRO A 73 -2.60 -2.01 -24.03
N PHE A 74 -3.26 -3.05 -23.50
CA PHE A 74 -4.68 -3.03 -23.21
C PHE A 74 -5.06 -1.91 -22.24
N LEU A 75 -4.22 -1.59 -21.24
CA LEU A 75 -4.50 -0.52 -20.26
C LEU A 75 -4.52 0.86 -20.92
N ASP A 76 -3.61 1.09 -21.87
CA ASP A 76 -3.57 2.30 -22.68
C ASP A 76 -4.77 2.36 -23.63
N ALA A 77 -5.15 1.22 -24.23
CA ALA A 77 -6.28 1.13 -25.15
C ALA A 77 -7.63 1.48 -24.50
N ILE A 78 -7.84 1.06 -23.24
CA ILE A 78 -9.04 1.46 -22.47
C ILE A 78 -8.89 2.85 -21.82
N GLY A 79 -7.70 3.46 -21.90
CA GLY A 79 -7.39 4.76 -21.32
C GLY A 79 -7.42 4.77 -19.79
N LEU A 80 -7.03 3.66 -19.15
CA LEU A 80 -7.05 3.52 -17.69
C LEU A 80 -6.01 4.45 -17.04
N LYS A 81 -6.47 5.28 -16.10
CA LYS A 81 -5.57 6.16 -15.35
C LYS A 81 -5.17 5.54 -14.02
N VAL A 82 -3.98 4.92 -13.99
CA VAL A 82 -3.38 4.35 -12.78
C VAL A 82 -2.49 5.37 -12.07
N ARG A 83 -2.59 5.46 -10.74
CA ARG A 83 -1.64 6.20 -9.89
C ARG A 83 -1.17 5.33 -8.72
N PHE A 84 0.06 5.58 -8.28
CA PHE A 84 0.55 5.04 -7.02
C PHE A 84 0.35 6.06 -5.91
N LEU A 85 -0.03 5.58 -4.74
CA LEU A 85 -0.22 6.40 -3.56
C LEU A 85 1.14 6.66 -2.87
N ASP A 86 1.38 7.92 -2.51
CA ASP A 86 2.62 8.39 -1.89
C ASP A 86 2.81 7.81 -0.48
N THR A 87 3.97 7.21 -0.22
CA THR A 87 4.29 6.56 1.05
C THR A 87 4.48 7.55 2.20
N ALA A 88 4.54 8.86 1.93
CA ALA A 88 4.38 9.90 2.94
C ALA A 88 3.01 9.87 3.65
N TYR A 89 1.95 9.46 2.94
CA TYR A 89 0.58 9.34 3.47
C TYR A 89 0.13 7.88 3.62
N PHE A 90 0.52 7.02 2.68
CA PHE A 90 0.10 5.62 2.60
C PHE A 90 1.30 4.70 2.85
N GLY A 91 1.78 4.73 4.10
CA GLY A 91 3.03 4.07 4.48
C GLY A 91 2.92 2.56 4.62
N GLY A 92 4.07 1.91 4.62
CA GLY A 92 4.23 0.48 4.91
C GLY A 92 5.46 0.21 5.77
N PHE A 93 5.68 -1.01 6.25
CA PHE A 93 6.91 -1.32 7.02
C PHE A 93 8.20 -1.21 6.20
N CYS A 94 8.15 -1.45 4.88
CA CYS A 94 9.31 -1.23 4.01
C CYS A 94 9.57 0.24 3.70
N GLU A 95 8.52 1.07 3.69
CA GLU A 95 8.59 2.52 3.55
C GLU A 95 7.65 3.21 4.54
N PRO A 96 8.06 3.32 5.81
CA PRO A 96 7.22 3.94 6.81
C PRO A 96 7.06 5.43 6.51
N ALA A 97 5.82 5.92 6.58
CA ALA A 97 5.55 7.35 6.53
C ALA A 97 6.38 8.05 7.62
N ARG A 98 7.37 8.86 7.25
CA ARG A 98 8.38 9.36 8.21
C ARG A 98 7.77 10.23 9.31
N ASN A 99 6.66 10.89 9.02
CA ASN A 99 5.98 11.84 9.89
C ASN A 99 4.57 11.38 10.24
N LEU A 100 4.31 11.14 11.53
CA LEU A 100 2.98 10.75 12.04
C LEU A 100 1.89 11.81 11.77
N ASN A 101 2.26 13.07 11.53
CA ASN A 101 1.29 14.11 11.19
C ASN A 101 0.59 13.87 9.86
N TRP A 102 1.26 13.20 8.91
CA TRP A 102 0.77 13.04 7.54
C TRP A 102 0.19 11.65 7.28
N ALA A 103 0.60 10.65 8.04
CA ALA A 103 0.19 9.28 7.81
C ALA A 103 -1.34 9.10 7.83
N CYS A 104 -1.88 8.62 6.71
CA CYS A 104 -3.27 8.20 6.56
C CYS A 104 -3.43 6.71 6.86
N THR A 105 -2.50 5.88 6.36
CA THR A 105 -2.51 4.44 6.57
C THR A 105 -1.10 3.91 6.86
N MET A 106 -1.06 2.75 7.52
CA MET A 106 0.15 1.93 7.67
C MET A 106 -0.20 0.48 7.34
N HIS A 107 0.48 -0.11 6.37
CA HIS A 107 0.35 -1.52 6.01
C HIS A 107 1.54 -2.35 6.51
N ALA A 108 1.30 -3.56 6.99
CA ALA A 108 2.35 -4.50 7.41
C ALA A 108 2.94 -5.27 6.21
N ASN A 109 3.28 -4.56 5.13
CA ASN A 109 4.00 -5.12 3.97
C ASN A 109 5.46 -5.47 4.32
N CYS A 110 6.13 -6.21 3.44
CA CYS A 110 7.51 -6.71 3.64
C CYS A 110 7.72 -7.41 4.99
N CYS A 111 6.70 -8.15 5.45
CA CYS A 111 6.75 -8.86 6.70
C CYS A 111 6.18 -10.26 6.57
N VAL A 112 7.02 -11.26 6.79
CA VAL A 112 6.63 -12.67 6.79
C VAL A 112 6.26 -13.11 8.21
N GLY A 113 5.16 -13.84 8.32
CA GLY A 113 4.70 -14.43 9.57
C GLY A 113 3.66 -13.57 10.30
N LEU A 114 2.50 -14.17 10.57
CA LEU A 114 1.40 -13.52 11.27
C LEU A 114 1.80 -12.96 12.63
N GLY A 115 2.60 -13.71 13.40
CA GLY A 115 3.06 -13.26 14.73
C GLY A 115 3.92 -11.99 14.68
N HIS A 116 4.78 -11.84 13.66
CA HIS A 116 5.55 -10.61 13.46
C HIS A 116 4.66 -9.45 13.06
N LYS A 117 3.72 -9.68 12.13
CA LYS A 117 2.73 -8.67 11.71
C LYS A 117 1.94 -8.16 12.91
N ILE A 118 1.38 -9.06 13.74
CA ILE A 118 0.59 -8.69 14.92
C ILE A 118 1.44 -7.88 15.91
N HIS A 119 2.67 -8.32 16.20
CA HIS A 119 3.57 -7.61 17.11
C HIS A 119 3.82 -6.17 16.65
N ASP A 120 4.26 -5.98 15.40
CA ASP A 120 4.61 -4.64 14.91
C ASP A 120 3.38 -3.77 14.68
N LEU A 121 2.23 -4.34 14.31
CA LEU A 121 0.97 -3.60 14.29
C LEU A 121 0.57 -3.10 15.69
N ASN A 122 0.77 -3.89 16.75
CA ASN A 122 0.55 -3.42 18.12
C ASN A 122 1.48 -2.26 18.50
N VAL A 123 2.74 -2.27 18.04
CA VAL A 123 3.67 -1.16 18.22
C VAL A 123 3.17 0.10 17.51
N VAL A 124 2.76 -0.01 16.24
CA VAL A 124 2.16 1.09 15.47
C VAL A 124 0.94 1.67 16.17
N LEU A 125 0.04 0.82 16.68
CA LEU A 125 -1.13 1.27 17.42
C LEU A 125 -0.74 2.04 18.70
N GLY A 126 0.29 1.58 19.41
CA GLY A 126 0.84 2.26 20.58
C GLY A 126 1.40 3.64 20.23
N ASP A 127 2.17 3.74 19.15
CA ASP A 127 2.71 5.01 18.66
C ASP A 127 1.60 5.99 18.29
N TRP A 128 0.57 5.50 17.59
CA TRP A 128 -0.57 6.31 17.23
C TRP A 128 -1.35 6.81 18.45
N LYS A 129 -1.60 5.95 19.44
CA LYS A 129 -2.27 6.33 20.70
C LYS A 129 -1.47 7.39 21.45
N HIS A 130 -0.15 7.21 21.55
CA HIS A 130 0.72 8.18 22.18
C HIS A 130 0.67 9.53 21.44
N TYR A 131 0.86 9.52 20.11
CA TYR A 131 0.75 10.72 19.28
C TYR A 131 -0.60 11.45 19.47
N MET A 132 -1.72 10.73 19.51
CA MET A 132 -3.04 11.32 19.71
C MET A 132 -3.24 11.90 21.11
N SER A 133 -2.51 11.40 22.12
CA SER A 133 -2.54 11.93 23.49
C SER A 133 -1.77 13.24 23.67
N LEU A 134 -0.92 13.62 22.72
CA LEU A 134 -0.11 14.83 22.81
C LEU A 134 -0.94 16.11 22.55
N PRO A 135 -0.62 17.23 23.22
CA PRO A 135 -1.19 18.54 22.93
C PRO A 135 -1.01 18.94 21.45
N ALA A 136 -1.98 19.69 20.90
CA ALA A 136 -1.96 20.08 19.48
C ALA A 136 -0.66 20.79 19.06
N ASP A 137 -0.17 21.71 19.90
CA ASP A 137 1.06 22.49 19.66
C ASP A 137 2.31 21.61 19.58
N SER A 138 2.33 20.52 20.35
CA SER A 138 3.42 19.54 20.33
C SER A 138 3.33 18.57 19.17
N ARG A 139 2.12 18.27 18.64
CA ARG A 139 1.96 17.42 17.45
C ARG A 139 2.52 18.09 16.20
N GLY A 140 2.28 19.39 16.03
CA GLY A 140 2.73 20.15 14.87
C GLY A 140 4.25 20.39 14.81
N SER A 141 4.93 20.34 15.96
CA SER A 141 6.37 20.62 16.10
C SER A 141 7.23 19.36 16.29
N ALA A 142 6.66 18.28 16.82
CA ALA A 142 7.40 17.04 17.06
C ALA A 142 7.54 16.23 15.76
N SER A 143 8.78 15.96 15.35
CA SER A 143 9.10 14.98 14.31
C SER A 143 8.95 13.54 14.85
N LEU A 144 7.74 13.19 15.27
CA LEU A 144 7.44 11.85 15.75
C LEU A 144 7.44 10.89 14.57
N THR A 145 8.11 9.76 14.76
CA THR A 145 8.23 8.69 13.79
C THR A 145 7.80 7.36 14.40
N TRP A 146 7.63 6.34 13.56
CA TRP A 146 7.22 5.02 13.99
C TRP A 146 8.37 4.27 14.65
N ARG A 147 8.09 3.54 15.73
CA ARG A 147 9.02 2.55 16.30
C ARG A 147 9.02 1.24 15.53
N ALA A 148 7.95 0.98 14.78
CA ALA A 148 7.84 -0.16 13.88
C ALA A 148 8.49 0.12 12.51
N PRO A 149 8.96 -0.93 11.81
CA PRO A 149 8.96 -2.33 12.22
C PRO A 149 10.10 -2.68 13.19
N GLN A 150 9.84 -3.60 14.14
CA GLN A 150 10.85 -4.16 15.05
C GLN A 150 11.17 -5.61 14.72
N ARG A 151 10.14 -6.43 14.42
CA ARG A 151 10.26 -7.87 14.13
C ARG A 151 10.12 -8.19 12.64
N CYS A 152 9.38 -7.37 11.91
CA CYS A 152 9.34 -7.33 10.46
C CYS A 152 10.65 -6.70 9.92
N ARG A 153 11.79 -7.35 10.17
CA ARG A 153 13.09 -6.90 9.66
C ARG A 153 13.30 -7.43 8.25
N TYR A 154 13.74 -6.56 7.36
CA TYR A 154 14.18 -6.95 6.02
C TYR A 154 15.40 -7.87 6.16
N VAL A 155 15.23 -9.17 5.89
CA VAL A 155 16.37 -10.09 5.78
C VAL A 155 16.87 -9.99 4.34
N SER A 156 18.08 -9.48 4.15
CA SER A 156 18.76 -9.54 2.86
C SER A 156 18.83 -10.99 2.38
N GLY A 157 18.26 -11.27 1.20
CA GLY A 157 18.25 -12.61 0.60
C GLY A 157 16.93 -13.39 0.71
N VAL A 158 15.92 -12.86 1.42
CA VAL A 158 14.56 -13.42 1.36
C VAL A 158 13.80 -12.73 0.24
N ASP A 159 13.31 -13.53 -0.70
CA ASP A 159 12.44 -13.03 -1.77
C ASP A 159 11.07 -12.69 -1.18
N PHE A 160 10.87 -11.42 -0.83
CA PHE A 160 9.57 -10.92 -0.34
C PHE A 160 8.46 -10.96 -1.42
N ARG A 161 8.75 -11.47 -2.63
CA ARG A 161 7.79 -11.68 -3.73
C ARG A 161 6.55 -12.47 -3.33
N SER A 162 6.57 -13.25 -2.25
CA SER A 162 5.37 -14.01 -1.81
C SER A 162 4.55 -13.34 -0.70
N CYS A 163 4.88 -12.10 -0.28
CA CYS A 163 4.34 -11.54 0.96
C CYS A 163 3.17 -10.57 0.76
N SER A 164 2.10 -11.06 0.17
CA SER A 164 0.74 -10.56 0.38
C SER A 164 -0.20 -11.77 0.53
N GLU A 165 -0.30 -12.34 1.73
CA GLU A 165 -1.38 -13.29 1.99
C GLU A 165 -2.71 -12.54 2.05
N PHE A 166 -3.63 -12.95 1.18
CA PHE A 166 -5.06 -12.64 1.14
C PHE A 166 -5.46 -11.17 0.97
N CYS A 167 -5.74 -10.81 -0.28
CA CYS A 167 -6.88 -9.96 -0.61
C CYS A 167 -7.65 -10.61 -1.77
N LEU A 168 -8.47 -11.63 -1.47
CA LEU A 168 -9.59 -11.95 -2.33
C LEU A 168 -10.52 -10.74 -2.30
N PHE A 169 -10.58 -10.00 -3.41
CA PHE A 169 -11.65 -9.05 -3.66
C PHE A 169 -12.99 -9.83 -3.55
N PHE A 170 -13.75 -9.56 -2.49
CA PHE A 170 -15.19 -9.81 -2.48
C PHE A 170 -15.90 -8.54 -2.95
#